data_AF-A0A9E4ISE9-F1
#
_entry.id   AF-A0A9E4ISE9-F1
#
_cell.length_a   1.000
_cell.length_b   1.000
_cell.length_c   1.000
_cell.angle_alpha   90.00
_cell.angle_beta   90.00
_cell.angle_gamma   90.00
#
_symmetry.space_group_name_H-M   'P 1'
#
loop_
_entity.id
_entity.type
_entity.pdbx_description
1 polymer ?
#
loop_
_entity_poly.entity_id
_entity_poly.type
_entity_poly.pdbx_seq_one_letter_code
_entity_poly.pdbx_strand_id
1 'polypeptide(L)'
;MAKVDKFVGGRLFVAASLGLAVALLLGSAGPVLAQSAVAGAVGEADAAPTFSRDVAPILQRSCQQCHQPAGIAPMSLLTYREARPWARSIRDRVER
;
A
#
# COMPACT_ATOMS: atom_id res chain seq x y z
N MET A 1 3.84 60.45 -35.84
CA MET A 1 5.03 59.58 -35.95
C MET A 1 4.70 58.24 -35.29
N ALA A 2 4.29 57.26 -36.11
CA ALA A 2 3.71 55.97 -35.69
C ALA A 2 4.73 54.82 -35.79
N LYS A 3 5.78 54.83 -34.96
CA LYS A 3 6.86 53.83 -35.06
C LYS A 3 7.61 53.56 -33.75
N VAL A 4 6.89 53.38 -32.63
CA VAL A 4 7.46 52.82 -31.39
C VAL A 4 6.65 51.61 -30.88
N ASP A 5 5.43 51.42 -31.39
CA ASP A 5 4.43 50.47 -30.85
C ASP A 5 4.63 49.01 -31.32
N LYS A 6 5.46 48.77 -32.33
CA LYS A 6 5.59 47.43 -32.95
C LYS A 6 6.67 46.53 -32.34
N PHE A 7 7.55 47.07 -31.48
CA PHE A 7 8.67 46.29 -30.93
C PHE A 7 8.47 45.82 -29.47
N VAL A 8 7.60 46.49 -28.70
CA VAL A 8 7.24 46.08 -27.33
C VAL A 8 6.24 44.91 -27.32
N GLY A 9 5.37 44.83 -28.34
CA GLY A 9 4.30 43.83 -28.43
C GLY A 9 4.74 42.42 -28.85
N GLY A 10 5.99 42.19 -29.27
CA GLY A 10 6.44 40.86 -29.73
C GLY A 10 7.20 40.03 -28.68
N ARG A 11 7.83 40.68 -27.70
CA ARG A 11 8.72 40.01 -26.73
C ARG A 11 8.06 39.72 -25.38
N LEU A 12 6.95 40.41 -25.07
CA LEU A 12 6.17 40.14 -23.84
C LEU A 12 5.34 38.85 -23.94
N PHE A 13 4.82 38.49 -25.12
CA PHE A 13 3.99 37.28 -25.27
C PHE A 13 4.79 35.96 -25.23
N VAL A 14 6.08 35.98 -25.59
CA VAL A 14 6.95 34.79 -25.52
C VAL A 14 7.41 34.50 -24.07
N ALA A 15 7.59 35.54 -23.25
CA ALA A 15 7.96 35.36 -21.84
C ALA A 15 6.76 34.96 -20.94
N ALA A 16 5.54 35.40 -21.28
CA ALA A 16 4.34 35.10 -20.49
C ALA A 16 3.79 33.68 -20.71
N SER A 17 4.08 33.04 -21.85
CA SER A 17 3.64 31.67 -22.15
C SER A 17 4.58 30.58 -21.59
N LEU A 18 5.85 30.92 -21.33
CA LEU A 18 6.78 30.02 -20.62
C LEU A 18 6.67 30.12 -19.08
N GLY A 19 6.22 31.26 -18.55
CA GLY A 19 6.06 31.47 -17.11
C GLY A 19 4.87 30.74 -16.48
N LEU A 20 3.78 30.56 -17.22
CA LEU A 20 2.59 29.87 -16.70
C LEU A 20 2.75 28.34 -16.65
N ALA A 21 3.67 27.76 -17.45
CA ALA A 21 3.97 26.33 -17.44
C ALA A 21 4.89 25.89 -16.28
N VAL A 22 5.67 26.81 -15.69
CA VAL A 22 6.56 26.50 -14.56
C VAL A 22 5.84 26.60 -13.20
N ALA A 23 4.74 27.35 -13.10
CA ALA A 23 3.94 27.45 -11.88
C ALA A 23 3.01 26.24 -11.62
N LEU A 24 2.78 25.39 -12.63
CA LEU A 24 1.97 24.17 -12.51
C LEU A 24 2.78 22.91 -12.15
N LEU A 25 4.12 23.01 -12.08
CA LEU A 25 4.99 21.86 -11.77
C LEU A 25 5.52 21.84 -10.32
N LEU A 26 5.21 22.85 -9.49
CA LEU A 26 5.77 22.99 -8.13
C LEU A 26 4.71 23.38 -7.05
N GLY A 27 3.44 23.00 -7.24
CA GLY A 27 2.31 23.66 -6.55
C GLY A 27 1.23 22.79 -5.90
N SER A 28 1.51 21.57 -5.44
CA SER A 28 0.53 20.81 -4.61
C SER A 28 1.16 20.01 -3.46
N ALA A 29 2.14 20.59 -2.77
CA ALA A 29 2.51 20.15 -1.43
C ALA A 29 1.54 20.77 -0.39
N GLY A 30 0.28 20.33 -0.41
CA GLY A 30 -0.61 20.51 0.74
C GLY A 30 -0.19 19.55 1.85
N PRO A 31 -0.19 19.94 3.14
CA PRO A 31 0.16 19.02 4.21
C PRO A 31 -0.89 17.90 4.22
N VAL A 32 -0.47 16.70 3.83
CA VAL A 32 -1.25 15.49 4.11
C VAL A 32 -1.32 15.40 5.62
N LEU A 33 -2.45 15.80 6.20
CA LEU A 33 -2.75 15.55 7.60
C LEU A 33 -2.66 14.03 7.79
N ALA A 34 -1.55 13.57 8.34
CA ALA A 34 -1.33 12.20 8.70
C ALA A 34 -2.48 11.77 9.63
N GLN A 35 -3.42 10.98 9.10
CA GLN A 35 -4.36 10.27 9.94
C GLN A 35 -3.55 9.18 10.64
N SER A 36 -3.10 9.48 11.86
CA SER A 36 -2.66 8.47 12.81
C SER A 36 -3.87 7.59 13.14
N ALA A 37 -4.08 6.53 12.37
CA ALA A 37 -4.92 5.43 12.77
C ALA A 37 -4.21 4.72 13.93
N VAL A 38 -4.44 5.20 15.15
CA VAL A 38 -4.27 4.39 16.34
C VAL A 38 -5.31 3.28 16.26
N ALA A 39 -4.94 2.17 15.61
CA ALA A 39 -5.61 0.90 15.86
C ALA A 39 -5.42 0.65 17.35
N GLY A 40 -6.48 0.92 18.13
CA GLY A 40 -6.49 0.66 19.56
C GLY A 40 -6.09 -0.78 19.79
N ALA A 41 -4.98 -0.98 20.50
CA ALA A 41 -4.71 -2.25 21.13
C ALA A 41 -5.79 -2.44 22.20
N VAL A 42 -6.91 -3.05 21.80
CA VAL A 42 -7.74 -3.78 22.76
C VAL A 42 -6.84 -4.88 23.31
N GLY A 43 -6.29 -4.66 24.50
CA GLY A 43 -5.65 -5.71 25.27
C GLY A 43 -6.67 -6.81 25.44
N GLU A 44 -6.48 -7.91 24.74
CA GLU A 44 -7.47 -8.96 24.69
C GLU A 44 -7.38 -9.78 25.98
N ALA A 45 -8.39 -9.60 26.82
CA ALA A 45 -8.71 -10.59 27.83
C ALA A 45 -9.16 -11.87 27.12
N ASP A 46 -8.38 -12.94 27.25
CA ASP A 46 -8.73 -14.37 27.11
C ASP A 46 -9.67 -14.79 25.95
N ALA A 47 -9.74 -14.03 24.85
CA ALA A 47 -10.57 -14.43 23.72
C ALA A 47 -9.90 -15.58 22.97
N ALA A 48 -10.69 -16.60 22.62
CA ALA A 48 -10.19 -17.71 21.83
C ALA A 48 -9.62 -17.20 20.50
N PRO A 49 -8.44 -17.70 20.06
CA PRO A 49 -7.83 -17.27 18.82
C PRO A 49 -8.73 -17.60 17.63
N THR A 50 -8.81 -16.67 16.69
CA THR A 50 -9.59 -16.81 15.46
C THR A 50 -8.68 -16.97 14.26
N PHE A 51 -9.16 -17.67 13.23
CA PHE A 51 -8.35 -17.91 12.04
C PHE A 51 -7.91 -16.60 11.37
N SER A 52 -8.84 -15.69 11.11
CA SER A 52 -8.54 -14.49 10.32
C SER A 52 -7.61 -13.51 11.04
N ARG A 53 -7.76 -13.36 12.36
CA ARG A 53 -6.96 -12.40 13.14
C ARG A 53 -5.62 -12.97 13.57
N ASP A 54 -5.60 -14.21 14.05
CA ASP A 54 -4.43 -14.73 14.78
C ASP A 54 -3.63 -15.75 13.95
N VAL A 55 -4.30 -16.57 13.13
CA VAL A 55 -3.65 -17.65 12.38
C VAL A 55 -3.22 -17.25 10.98
N ALA A 56 -4.12 -16.60 10.22
CA ALA A 56 -3.89 -16.26 8.82
C ALA A 56 -2.64 -15.37 8.63
N PRO A 57 -2.37 -14.35 9.48
CA PRO A 57 -1.15 -13.55 9.36
C PRO A 57 0.13 -14.38 9.56
N ILE A 58 0.11 -15.39 10.43
CA ILE A 58 1.25 -16.30 10.66
C ILE A 58 1.48 -17.18 9.43
N LEU A 59 0.41 -17.75 8.87
CA LEU A 59 0.52 -18.56 7.66
C LEU A 59 0.99 -17.73 6.46
N GLN A 60 0.47 -16.51 6.30
CA GLN A 60 0.88 -15.56 5.25
C GLN A 60 2.38 -15.30 5.25
N ARG A 61 2.95 -14.97 6.41
CA ARG A 61 4.37 -14.60 6.53
C ARG A 61 5.35 -15.77 6.51
N SER A 62 4.93 -16.98 6.91
CA SER A 62 5.85 -18.10 7.16
C SER A 62 5.63 -19.33 6.28
N CYS A 63 4.42 -19.55 5.76
CA CYS A 63 4.07 -20.81 5.09
C CYS A 63 3.58 -20.57 3.66
N GLN A 64 2.79 -19.52 3.46
CA GLN A 64 2.15 -19.18 2.19
C GLN A 64 3.12 -18.65 1.13
N GLN A 65 4.42 -18.56 1.39
CA GLN A 65 5.37 -18.38 0.28
C GLN A 65 5.44 -19.64 -0.59
N CYS A 66 5.34 -20.82 0.02
CA CYS A 66 5.39 -22.11 -0.67
C CYS A 66 4.01 -22.78 -0.78
N HIS A 67 3.15 -22.57 0.21
CA HIS A 67 1.83 -23.19 0.35
C HIS A 67 0.72 -22.38 -0.36
N GLN A 68 0.90 -22.22 -1.68
CA GLN A 68 -0.01 -21.50 -2.57
C GLN A 68 -0.58 -22.45 -3.62
N PRO A 69 -1.71 -22.09 -4.27
CA PRO A 69 -2.12 -22.75 -5.50
C PRO A 69 -1.00 -22.73 -6.53
N ALA A 70 -0.70 -23.88 -7.12
CA ALA A 70 0.42 -24.07 -8.05
C ALA A 70 1.82 -23.71 -7.48
N GLY A 71 1.95 -23.60 -6.16
CA GLY A 71 3.24 -23.48 -5.48
C GLY A 71 4.00 -24.81 -5.40
N ILE A 72 5.20 -24.76 -4.85
CA ILE A 72 6.05 -25.96 -4.66
C ILE A 72 5.50 -26.91 -3.59
N ALA A 73 4.71 -26.40 -2.64
CA ALA A 73 4.12 -27.23 -1.60
C ALA A 73 2.83 -27.92 -2.10
N PRO A 74 2.53 -29.15 -1.64
CA PRO A 74 1.48 -30.00 -2.23
C PRO A 74 0.03 -29.57 -1.94
N MET A 75 -0.18 -28.45 -1.25
CA MET A 75 -1.48 -27.95 -0.80
C MET A 75 -1.44 -26.42 -0.59
N SER A 76 -2.63 -25.81 -0.60
CA SER A 76 -2.83 -24.40 -0.31
C SER A 76 -3.09 -24.18 1.18
N LEU A 77 -2.58 -23.08 1.73
CA LEU A 77 -2.92 -22.60 3.08
C LEU A 77 -3.55 -21.20 3.05
N LEU A 78 -4.12 -20.78 1.91
CA LEU A 78 -4.69 -19.45 1.73
C LEU A 78 -5.98 -19.24 2.53
N THR A 79 -6.87 -20.24 2.54
CA THR A 79 -8.18 -20.14 3.19
C THR A 79 -8.26 -21.05 4.42
N TYR A 80 -9.19 -20.73 5.33
CA TYR A 80 -9.47 -21.59 6.50
C TYR A 80 -9.81 -23.02 6.09
N ARG A 81 -10.61 -23.18 5.03
CA ARG A 81 -11.07 -24.50 4.56
C ARG A 81 -9.91 -25.37 4.10
N GLU A 82 -8.93 -24.77 3.44
CA GLU A 82 -7.74 -25.47 2.94
C GLU A 82 -6.72 -25.71 4.07
N ALA A 83 -6.57 -24.79 5.02
CA ALA A 83 -5.62 -24.92 6.12
C ALA A 83 -6.07 -25.87 7.23
N ARG A 84 -7.38 -25.91 7.55
CA ARG A 84 -7.93 -26.68 8.69
C ARG A 84 -7.52 -28.18 8.70
N PRO A 85 -7.57 -28.93 7.58
CA PRO A 85 -7.19 -30.34 7.58
C PRO A 85 -5.74 -30.60 8.01
N TRP A 86 -4.85 -29.62 7.82
CA TRP A 86 -3.42 -29.74 8.09
C TRP A 86 -3.01 -29.21 9.46
N ALA A 87 -3.96 -28.74 10.28
CA ALA A 87 -3.65 -28.11 11.56
C ALA A 87 -2.80 -29.00 12.50
N ARG A 88 -3.06 -30.32 12.53
CA ARG A 88 -2.23 -31.26 13.32
C ARG A 88 -0.81 -31.35 12.78
N SER A 89 -0.65 -31.53 11.46
CA SER A 89 0.66 -31.64 10.83
C SER A 89 1.49 -30.35 10.96
N ILE A 90 0.85 -29.19 10.88
CA ILE A 90 1.49 -27.89 11.10
C ILE A 90 2.00 -27.81 12.52
N ARG A 91 1.16 -28.14 13.52
CA ARG A 91 1.55 -28.17 14.93
C ARG A 91 2.76 -29.08 15.15
N ASP A 92 2.68 -30.32 14.70
CA ASP A 92 3.76 -31.31 14.88
C ASP A 92 5.08 -30.86 14.22
N ARG A 93 5.02 -30.02 13.17
CA ARG A 93 6.19 -29.44 12.51
C ARG A 93 6.79 -28.27 13.31
N VAL A 94 5.97 -27.44 13.96
CA VAL A 94 6.43 -26.19 14.61
C VAL A 94 6.70 -26.34 16.11
N GLU A 95 6.22 -27.42 16.75
CA GLU A 95 6.45 -27.69 18.18
C GLU A 95 7.75 -28.46 18.47
N ARG A 96 8.50 -28.87 17.44
CA ARG A 96 9.77 -29.60 17.58
C ARG A 96 10.93 -28.70 17.92
#